data_AF-A0A2V1K5K5-F1
#
_entry.id   AF-A0A2V1K5K5-F1
#
_cell.length_a   1.000
_cell.length_b   1.000
_cell.length_c   1.000
_cell.angle_alpha   90.00
_cell.angle_beta   90.00
_cell.angle_gamma   90.00
#
_symmetry.space_group_name_H-M   'P 1'
#
loop_
_entity.id
_entity.type
_entity.pdbx_description
1 polymer ?
#
loop_
_entity_poly.entity_id
_entity_poly.type
_entity_poly.pdbx_seq_one_letter_code
_entity_poly.pdbx_strand_id
1 'polypeptide(L)'
;MQAAVKTDDQAASPNRQELLSAWMDGEHAGPLPDVLHTAAGRTQWEAWHLIGDVLRSEQLSAGPSARFRANMAAALEQEAVIVSLSRRQRFIRASLSGLAVAAAVATVVWIAQPYMVTPAPDNTRILAEASTGPVEAADASKLHGYLDAHRQFAGSGMVQQASYGVPR
;
A
#
# COMPACT_ATOMS: atom_id res chain seq x y z
N MET A 1 59.79 4.85 30.51
CA MET A 1 58.37 4.51 30.36
C MET A 1 57.68 5.70 29.70
N GLN A 2 57.59 5.70 28.37
CA GLN A 2 56.84 6.72 27.63
C GLN A 2 55.43 6.17 27.42
N ALA A 3 54.44 6.80 28.04
CA ALA A 3 53.05 6.48 27.80
C ALA A 3 52.67 7.04 26.42
N ALA A 4 52.36 6.14 25.50
CA ALA A 4 51.75 6.49 24.22
C ALA A 4 50.38 7.11 24.52
N VAL A 5 50.24 8.41 24.22
CA VAL A 5 48.94 9.05 24.11
C VAL A 5 48.25 8.39 22.92
N LYS A 6 47.29 7.51 23.23
CA LYS A 6 46.37 6.94 22.27
C LYS A 6 45.55 8.10 21.72
N THR A 7 45.87 8.54 20.50
CA THR A 7 45.04 9.44 19.73
C THR A 7 43.70 8.77 19.56
N ASP A 8 42.66 9.32 20.20
CA ASP A 8 41.29 8.89 20.00
C ASP A 8 40.97 8.96 18.50
N ASP A 9 40.40 7.88 17.97
CA ASP A 9 39.82 7.81 16.64
C ASP A 9 38.69 8.85 16.55
N GLN A 10 39.07 10.07 16.18
CA GLN A 10 38.14 11.11 15.82
C GLN A 10 37.61 10.73 14.44
N ALA A 11 36.56 9.90 14.43
CA ALA A 11 35.81 9.57 13.22
C ALA A 11 35.44 10.90 12.55
N ALA A 12 36.16 11.23 11.47
CA ALA A 12 35.95 12.45 10.74
C ALA A 12 34.48 12.48 10.30
N SER A 13 33.76 13.55 10.62
CA SER A 13 32.41 13.73 10.10
C SER A 13 32.47 13.57 8.59
N PRO A 14 31.72 12.63 8.00
CA PRO A 14 31.87 12.29 6.60
C PRO A 14 31.64 13.54 5.74
N ASN A 15 32.51 13.72 4.75
CA ASN A 15 32.38 14.82 3.80
C ASN A 15 31.00 14.71 3.10
N ARG A 16 30.38 15.82 2.68
CA ARG A 16 29.05 15.81 2.03
C ARG A 16 28.98 14.86 0.82
N GLN A 17 30.09 14.70 0.11
CA GLN A 17 30.19 13.76 -1.01
C GLN A 17 30.20 12.31 -0.55
N GLU A 18 30.88 12.00 0.56
CA GLU A 18 30.89 10.66 1.16
C GLU A 18 29.51 10.32 1.72
N LEU A 19 28.83 11.28 2.36
CA LEU A 19 27.44 11.11 2.79
C LEU A 19 26.51 10.82 1.61
N LEU A 20 26.69 11.53 0.49
CA LEU A 20 25.90 11.31 -0.71
C LEU A 20 26.16 9.92 -1.32
N SER A 21 27.43 9.50 -1.38
CA SER A 21 27.81 8.16 -1.87
C SER A 21 27.24 7.07 -0.98
N ALA A 22 27.47 7.15 0.34
CA ALA A 22 26.96 6.18 1.29
C ALA A 22 25.43 6.10 1.27
N TRP A 23 24.74 7.22 1.05
CA TRP A 23 23.28 7.20 0.86
C TRP A 23 22.86 6.58 -0.47
N MET A 24 23.59 6.86 -1.56
CA MET A 24 23.37 6.23 -2.88
C MET A 24 23.48 4.71 -2.81
N ASP A 25 24.50 4.21 -2.10
CA ASP A 25 24.80 2.79 -1.97
C ASP A 25 23.92 2.08 -0.91
N GLY A 26 23.06 2.82 -0.21
CA GLY A 26 22.20 2.29 0.85
C GLY A 26 22.93 1.98 2.17
N GLU A 27 24.19 2.38 2.30
CA GLU A 27 25.00 2.26 3.51
C GLU A 27 24.58 3.28 4.59
N HIS A 28 23.84 4.31 4.20
CA HIS A 28 23.23 5.29 5.11
C HIS A 28 21.70 5.22 5.10
N ALA A 29 21.10 4.71 6.18
CA ALA A 29 19.64 4.58 6.34
C ALA A 29 18.93 5.88 6.80
N GLY A 30 19.57 7.04 6.63
CA GLY A 30 19.06 8.34 7.05
C GLY A 30 18.09 9.00 6.07
N PRO A 31 17.55 10.18 6.45
CA PRO A 31 16.73 11.00 5.55
C PRO A 31 17.53 11.42 4.32
N LEU A 32 16.83 11.96 3.32
CA LEU A 32 17.44 12.50 2.11
C LEU A 32 18.55 13.52 2.47
N PRO A 33 19.79 13.35 1.98
CA PRO A 33 20.88 14.28 2.26
C PRO A 33 20.59 15.70 1.77
N ASP A 34 20.87 16.71 2.59
CA ASP A 34 20.61 18.13 2.26
C ASP A 34 21.28 18.58 0.96
N VAL A 35 22.40 17.97 0.61
CA VAL A 35 23.13 18.27 -0.64
C VAL A 35 22.26 18.04 -1.88
N LEU A 36 21.31 17.09 -1.86
CA LEU A 36 20.39 16.82 -2.96
C LEU A 36 19.33 17.92 -3.17
N HIS A 37 19.14 18.82 -2.18
CA HIS A 37 18.33 20.01 -2.38
C HIS A 37 19.04 21.08 -3.23
N THR A 38 20.35 21.00 -3.40
CA THR A 38 21.13 21.91 -4.24
C THR A 38 21.19 21.43 -5.70
N ALA A 39 21.31 22.37 -6.64
CA ALA A 39 21.51 22.02 -8.05
C ALA A 39 22.79 21.20 -8.27
N ALA A 40 23.89 21.60 -7.61
CA ALA A 40 25.18 20.91 -7.70
C ALA A 40 25.10 19.46 -7.20
N GLY A 41 24.41 19.21 -6.09
CA GLY A 41 24.23 17.86 -5.56
C GLY A 41 23.40 16.97 -6.48
N ARG A 42 22.34 17.50 -7.10
CA ARG A 42 21.57 16.76 -8.11
C ARG A 42 22.40 16.43 -9.35
N THR A 43 23.17 17.39 -9.87
CA THR A 43 24.09 17.13 -10.99
C THR A 43 25.11 16.06 -10.63
N GLN A 44 25.66 16.07 -9.41
CA GLN A 44 26.60 15.05 -8.96
C GLN A 44 25.97 13.66 -8.87
N TRP A 45 24.76 13.58 -8.30
CA TRP A 45 23.96 12.36 -8.21
C TRP A 45 23.65 11.76 -9.59
N GLU A 46 23.23 12.60 -10.53
CA GLU A 46 22.96 12.21 -11.91
C GLU A 46 24.22 11.68 -12.60
N ALA A 47 25.36 12.36 -12.43
CA ALA A 47 26.63 11.95 -13.03
C ALA A 47 27.09 10.59 -12.51
N TRP A 48 26.99 10.33 -11.20
CA TRP A 48 27.38 9.05 -10.61
C TRP A 48 26.47 7.90 -11.04
N HIS A 49 25.16 8.11 -11.11
CA HIS A 49 24.25 7.10 -11.66
C HIS A 49 24.55 6.81 -13.13
N LEU A 50 24.80 7.84 -13.94
CA LEU A 50 25.14 7.67 -15.35
C LEU A 50 26.44 6.87 -15.53
N ILE A 51 27.47 7.16 -14.74
CA ILE A 51 28.71 6.36 -14.74
C ILE A 51 28.39 4.91 -14.40
N GLY A 52 27.60 4.68 -13.35
CA GLY A 52 27.18 3.33 -12.96
C GLY A 52 26.42 2.60 -14.07
N ASP A 53 25.53 3.30 -14.77
CA ASP A 53 24.75 2.73 -15.88
C ASP A 53 25.62 2.39 -17.08
N VAL A 54 26.56 3.27 -17.44
CA VAL A 54 27.55 3.03 -18.52
C VAL A 54 28.44 1.84 -18.21
N LEU A 55 28.85 1.67 -16.96
CA LEU A 55 29.65 0.52 -16.52
C LEU A 55 28.88 -0.81 -16.63
N ARG A 56 27.53 -0.78 -16.57
CA ARG A 56 26.67 -1.97 -16.76
C ARG A 56 26.36 -2.22 -18.23
N SER A 57 26.16 -1.16 -19.02
CA SER A 57 25.89 -1.26 -20.46
C SER A 57 26.20 0.06 -21.16
N GLU A 58 27.00 -0.01 -22.24
CA GLU A 58 27.31 1.14 -23.08
C GLU A 58 26.05 1.78 -23.71
N GLN A 59 24.99 0.99 -23.91
CA GLN A 59 23.70 1.48 -24.43
C GLN A 59 23.04 2.52 -23.51
N LEU A 60 23.45 2.57 -22.24
CA LEU A 60 22.95 3.53 -21.25
C LEU A 60 23.81 4.81 -21.17
N SER A 61 24.78 4.99 -22.06
CA SER A 61 25.57 6.23 -22.16
C SER A 61 24.76 7.45 -22.55
N ALA A 62 23.67 7.25 -23.29
CA ALA A 62 22.69 8.29 -23.54
C ALA A 62 21.76 8.41 -22.32
N GLY A 63 22.07 9.35 -21.42
CA GLY A 63 21.16 9.72 -20.34
C GLY A 63 19.82 10.25 -20.85
N PRO A 64 18.79 10.35 -19.98
CA PRO A 64 17.47 10.81 -20.38
C PRO A 64 17.50 12.23 -20.97
N SER A 65 16.63 12.52 -21.93
CA SER A 65 16.52 13.86 -22.51
C SER A 65 15.98 14.88 -21.50
N ALA A 66 16.35 16.15 -21.65
CA ALA A 66 15.85 17.23 -20.79
C ALA A 66 14.32 17.33 -20.83
N ARG A 67 13.71 17.15 -22.01
CA ARG A 67 12.25 17.15 -22.18
C ARG A 67 11.59 15.99 -21.43
N PHE A 68 12.17 14.78 -21.50
CA PHE A 68 11.65 13.64 -20.76
C PHE A 68 11.68 13.90 -19.25
N ARG A 69 12.80 14.41 -18.72
CA ARG A 69 12.93 14.77 -17.30
C ARG A 69 11.88 15.79 -16.87
N ALA A 70 11.69 16.86 -17.65
CA ALA A 70 10.72 17.90 -17.35
C ALA A 70 9.27 17.36 -17.34
N ASN A 71 8.92 16.54 -18.33
CA ASN A 71 7.59 15.93 -18.39
C ASN A 71 7.35 14.95 -17.24
N MET A 72 8.37 14.16 -16.88
CA MET A 72 8.28 13.22 -15.77
C MET A 72 8.14 13.93 -14.43
N ALA A 73 8.91 15.00 -14.19
CA ALA A 73 8.79 15.82 -12.97
C ALA A 73 7.39 16.44 -12.87
N ALA A 74 6.88 17.02 -13.97
CA ALA A 74 5.53 17.59 -14.01
C ALA A 74 4.42 16.55 -13.78
N ALA A 75 4.60 15.33 -14.29
CA ALA A 75 3.66 14.23 -14.03
C ALA A 75 3.66 13.82 -12.55
N LEU A 76 4.84 13.68 -11.93
CA LEU A 76 4.99 13.34 -10.52
C LEU A 76 4.41 14.42 -9.59
N GLU A 77 4.52 15.71 -9.95
CA GLU A 77 3.88 16.80 -9.20
C GLU A 77 2.34 16.74 -9.23
N GLN A 78 1.77 16.14 -10.28
CA GLN A 78 0.32 15.96 -10.43
C GLN A 78 -0.20 14.69 -9.75
N GLU A 79 0.69 13.78 -9.34
CA GLU A 79 0.28 12.56 -8.66
C GLU A 79 -0.18 12.85 -7.22
N ALA A 80 -1.36 12.32 -6.86
CA ALA A 80 -1.82 12.38 -5.48
C ALA A 80 -0.85 11.59 -4.60
N VAL A 81 -0.26 12.25 -3.59
CA VAL A 81 0.65 11.62 -2.64
C VAL A 81 -0.04 10.41 -2.02
N ILE A 82 0.40 9.19 -2.37
CA ILE A 82 -0.08 7.96 -1.75
C ILE A 82 0.51 7.92 -0.35
N VAL A 83 -0.15 8.60 0.59
CA VAL A 83 0.14 8.47 2.01
C VAL A 83 -0.23 7.04 2.38
N SER A 84 0.80 6.18 2.50
CA SER A 84 0.60 4.82 3.00
C SER A 84 -0.29 4.88 4.25
N LEU A 85 -1.37 4.11 4.28
CA LEU A 85 -2.31 4.09 5.40
C LEU A 85 -1.52 3.89 6.70
N SER A 86 -1.56 4.91 7.56
CA SER A 86 -0.82 4.89 8.82
C SER A 86 -1.10 3.58 9.57
N ARG A 87 -0.06 2.99 10.16
CA ARG A 87 -0.13 1.72 10.91
C ARG A 87 -1.26 1.70 11.95
N ARG A 88 -1.72 2.87 12.40
CA ARG A 88 -2.85 3.09 13.31
C ARG A 88 -4.20 2.58 12.79
N GLN A 89 -4.48 2.71 11.49
CA GLN A 89 -5.75 2.27 10.88
C GLN A 89 -5.90 0.74 10.87
N ARG A 90 -4.79 -0.02 10.90
CA ARG A 90 -4.82 -1.49 10.97
C ARG A 90 -5.32 -1.99 12.32
N PHE A 91 -5.00 -1.30 13.41
CA PHE A 91 -5.45 -1.68 14.75
C PHE A 91 -6.94 -1.41 14.98
N ILE A 92 -7.48 -0.31 14.42
CA ILE A 92 -8.91 0.02 14.55
C ILE A 92 -9.77 -1.08 13.89
N ARG A 93 -9.34 -1.63 12.76
CA ARG A 93 -10.06 -2.74 12.10
C ARG A 93 -9.98 -4.06 12.88
N ALA A 94 -8.91 -4.30 13.64
CA ALA A 94 -8.77 -5.50 14.46
C ALA A 94 -9.73 -5.50 15.68
N SER A 95 -10.03 -4.32 16.26
CA SER A 95 -10.90 -4.22 17.44
C SER A 95 -12.40 -4.43 17.17
N LEU A 96 -12.87 -4.33 15.92
CA LEU A 96 -14.29 -4.51 15.60
C LEU A 96 -14.76 -5.97 15.64
N SER A 97 -13.85 -6.95 15.57
CA SER A 97 -14.24 -8.37 15.56
C SER A 97 -14.81 -8.84 16.90
N GLY A 98 -14.38 -8.26 18.03
CA GLY A 98 -14.91 -8.62 19.35
C GLY A 98 -16.35 -8.11 19.60
N LEU A 99 -16.66 -6.90 19.14
CA LEU A 99 -17.98 -6.28 19.33
C LEU A 99 -19.05 -7.00 18.50
N ALA A 100 -18.71 -7.43 17.28
CA ALA A 100 -19.63 -8.19 16.42
C ALA A 100 -20.05 -9.53 17.06
N VAL A 101 -19.10 -10.26 17.68
CA VAL A 101 -19.39 -11.52 18.38
C VAL A 101 -20.30 -11.29 19.58
N ALA A 102 -20.03 -10.25 20.39
CA ALA A 102 -20.87 -9.93 21.55
C ALA A 102 -22.32 -9.56 21.14
N ALA A 103 -22.49 -8.77 20.08
CA ALA A 103 -23.81 -8.41 19.56
C ALA A 103 -24.59 -9.64 19.06
N ALA A 104 -23.93 -10.57 18.36
CA ALA A 104 -24.57 -11.79 17.87
C ALA A 104 -25.01 -12.73 19.01
N VAL A 105 -24.19 -12.89 20.06
CA VAL A 105 -24.58 -13.70 21.22
C VAL A 105 -25.74 -13.04 21.98
N ALA A 106 -25.73 -11.71 22.11
CA ALA A 106 -26.80 -10.98 22.78
C ALA A 106 -28.15 -11.11 22.04
N THR A 107 -28.17 -11.06 20.71
CA THR A 107 -29.41 -11.25 19.92
C THR A 107 -29.94 -12.67 20.03
N VAL A 108 -29.08 -13.70 20.05
CA VAL A 108 -29.48 -15.09 20.25
C VAL A 108 -30.09 -15.30 21.65
N VAL A 109 -29.47 -14.75 22.69
CA VAL A 109 -29.98 -14.87 24.08
C VAL A 109 -31.33 -14.15 24.23
N TRP A 110 -31.48 -12.96 23.64
CA TRP A 110 -32.73 -12.21 23.70
C TRP A 110 -33.89 -12.93 22.98
N ILE A 111 -33.62 -13.57 21.84
CA ILE A 111 -34.60 -14.39 21.10
C ILE A 111 -34.92 -15.70 21.84
N ALA A 112 -33.94 -16.30 22.53
CA ALA A 112 -34.13 -17.57 23.25
C ALA A 112 -34.86 -17.41 24.60
N GLN A 113 -34.82 -16.23 25.20
CA GLN A 113 -35.40 -15.93 26.51
C GLN A 113 -36.89 -16.31 26.68
N PRO A 114 -37.82 -16.05 25.73
CA PRO A 114 -39.21 -16.46 25.88
C PRO A 114 -39.41 -17.98 25.92
N TYR A 115 -38.49 -18.77 25.37
CA TYR A 115 -38.61 -20.23 25.33
C TYR A 115 -38.11 -20.92 26.61
N MET A 116 -37.40 -20.19 27.48
CA MET A 116 -36.84 -20.73 28.73
C MET A 116 -37.74 -20.52 29.95
N VAL A 117 -38.74 -19.63 29.87
CA VAL A 117 -39.61 -19.25 31.00
C VAL A 117 -41.04 -19.80 30.87
N THR A 118 -41.38 -20.49 29.78
CA THR A 118 -42.73 -21.06 29.60
C THR A 118 -42.82 -22.47 30.18
N PRO A 119 -43.68 -22.73 31.19
CA PRO A 119 -44.10 -24.09 31.48
C PRO A 119 -45.07 -24.56 30.39
N ALA A 120 -44.80 -25.73 29.81
CA ALA A 120 -45.64 -26.36 28.78
C ALA A 120 -47.09 -26.53 29.28
N PRO A 121 -48.11 -26.36 28.40
CA PRO A 121 -48.62 -27.56 27.75
C PRO A 121 -49.12 -27.42 26.29
N ASP A 122 -49.24 -28.60 25.67
CA ASP A 122 -50.10 -29.02 24.56
C ASP A 122 -49.85 -28.57 23.09
N ASN A 123 -49.05 -29.41 22.42
CA ASN A 123 -49.44 -30.21 21.24
C ASN A 123 -50.19 -29.51 20.10
N THR A 124 -49.65 -28.43 19.55
CA THR A 124 -50.04 -27.97 18.20
C THR A 124 -48.92 -28.25 17.22
N ARG A 125 -49.01 -29.40 16.54
CA ARG A 125 -48.16 -29.73 15.40
C ARG A 125 -48.54 -28.83 14.22
N ILE A 126 -47.69 -27.86 13.90
CA ILE A 126 -47.74 -27.13 12.63
C ILE A 126 -46.92 -27.92 11.61
N LEU A 127 -47.57 -28.37 10.54
CA LEU A 127 -46.93 -29.01 9.39
C LEU A 127 -46.13 -27.94 8.63
N ALA A 128 -44.81 -28.09 8.52
CA ALA A 128 -44.01 -27.31 7.58
C ALA A 128 -44.07 -27.99 6.22
N GLU A 129 -44.80 -27.38 5.28
CA GLU A 129 -44.78 -27.77 3.87
C GLU A 129 -43.46 -27.28 3.25
N ALA A 130 -42.55 -28.22 2.99
CA ALA A 130 -41.34 -27.96 2.22
C ALA A 130 -41.72 -27.85 0.73
N SER A 131 -42.03 -26.64 0.28
CA SER A 131 -42.17 -26.35 -1.15
C SER A 131 -40.77 -26.21 -1.76
N THR A 132 -40.35 -27.24 -2.48
CA THR A 132 -39.21 -27.20 -3.42
C THR A 132 -39.61 -26.35 -4.63
N GLY A 133 -39.61 -25.03 -4.46
CA GLY A 133 -39.88 -24.04 -5.50
C GLY A 133 -38.61 -23.56 -6.20
N PRO A 134 -38.72 -23.00 -7.43
CA PRO A 134 -37.57 -22.60 -8.23
C PRO A 134 -36.80 -21.48 -7.52
N VAL A 135 -35.47 -21.64 -7.44
CA VAL A 135 -34.54 -20.66 -6.87
C VAL A 135 -34.90 -19.27 -7.39
N GLU A 136 -35.36 -18.44 -6.45
CA GLU A 136 -36.05 -17.19 -6.70
C GLU A 136 -35.22 -16.22 -7.55
N ALA A 137 -35.84 -15.62 -8.57
CA ALA A 137 -35.31 -14.51 -9.34
C ALA A 137 -34.86 -13.30 -8.46
N ALA A 138 -35.28 -13.28 -7.18
CA ALA A 138 -34.85 -12.31 -6.17
C ALA A 138 -33.39 -12.50 -5.71
N ASP A 139 -32.86 -13.73 -5.72
CA ASP A 139 -31.44 -13.96 -5.38
C ASP A 139 -30.51 -13.60 -6.54
N ALA A 140 -30.97 -13.85 -7.77
CA ALA A 140 -30.25 -13.44 -8.98
C ALA A 140 -30.15 -11.90 -9.11
N SER A 141 -31.20 -11.17 -8.71
CA SER A 141 -31.20 -9.69 -8.73
C SER A 141 -30.35 -9.08 -7.62
N LYS A 142 -30.34 -9.67 -6.41
CA LYS A 142 -29.44 -9.27 -5.33
C LYS A 142 -27.97 -9.53 -5.67
N LEU A 143 -27.68 -10.67 -6.29
CA LEU A 143 -26.33 -10.99 -6.79
C LEU A 143 -25.90 -10.01 -7.89
N HIS A 144 -26.79 -9.67 -8.83
CA HIS A 144 -26.51 -8.66 -9.86
C HIS A 144 -26.24 -7.28 -9.25
N GLY A 145 -27.05 -6.84 -8.29
CA GLY A 145 -26.85 -5.56 -7.60
C GLY A 145 -25.53 -5.53 -6.82
N TYR A 146 -25.16 -6.64 -6.19
CA TYR A 146 -23.88 -6.79 -5.50
C TYR A 146 -22.69 -6.72 -6.47
N LEU A 147 -22.76 -7.43 -7.60
CA LEU A 147 -21.70 -7.43 -8.62
C LEU A 147 -21.53 -6.05 -9.28
N ASP A 148 -22.63 -5.33 -9.52
CA ASP A 148 -22.60 -4.00 -10.11
C ASP A 148 -22.00 -2.97 -9.14
N ALA A 149 -22.37 -3.05 -7.85
CA ALA A 149 -21.74 -2.25 -6.79
C ALA A 149 -20.24 -2.56 -6.65
N HIS A 150 -19.84 -3.83 -6.76
CA HIS A 150 -18.42 -4.22 -6.71
C HIS A 150 -17.64 -3.66 -7.89
N ARG A 151 -18.24 -3.62 -9.08
CA ARG A 151 -17.65 -3.06 -10.29
C ARG A 151 -17.49 -1.53 -10.21
N GLN A 152 -18.43 -0.84 -9.55
CA GLN A 152 -18.36 0.60 -9.31
C GLN A 152 -17.29 0.97 -8.27
N PHE A 153 -17.13 0.17 -7.21
CA PHE A 153 -16.13 0.42 -6.16
C PHE A 153 -14.71 -0.05 -6.49
N ALA A 154 -14.55 -1.05 -7.36
CA ALA A 154 -13.24 -1.55 -7.78
C ALA A 154 -12.45 -0.55 -8.65
N GLY A 155 -13.04 0.60 -8.99
CA GLY A 155 -12.47 1.58 -9.89
C GLY A 155 -12.43 1.04 -11.31
N SER A 156 -12.67 1.91 -12.29
CA SER A 156 -12.24 1.61 -13.66
C SER A 156 -10.73 1.44 -13.64
N GLY A 157 -10.26 0.20 -13.48
CA GLY A 157 -8.86 -0.15 -13.67
C GLY A 157 -8.49 0.29 -15.08
N MET A 158 -7.84 1.44 -15.18
CA MET A 158 -7.23 1.92 -16.41
C MET A 158 -6.15 0.91 -16.78
N VAL A 159 -6.53 -0.15 -17.50
CA VAL A 159 -5.59 -0.92 -18.29
C VAL A 159 -5.23 0.00 -19.46
N GLN A 160 -4.26 0.89 -19.25
CA GLN A 160 -3.60 1.55 -20.37
C GLN A 160 -2.84 0.47 -21.13
N GLN A 161 -3.42 0.01 -22.24
CA GLN A 161 -2.68 -0.75 -23.23
C GLN A 161 -1.66 0.20 -23.88
N ALA A 162 -0.41 0.14 -23.44
CA ALA A 162 0.69 0.79 -24.13
C ALA A 162 1.07 -0.06 -25.36
N SER A 163 0.81 0.46 -26.56
CA SER A 163 1.33 -0.11 -27.80
C SER A 163 2.66 0.54 -28.14
N TYR A 164 3.74 -0.24 -28.22
CA TYR A 164 5.02 0.23 -28.76
C TYR A 164 4.94 0.21 -30.29
N GLY A 165 4.97 1.40 -30.90
CA GLY A 165 5.16 1.53 -32.34
C GLY A 165 6.59 1.16 -32.71
N VAL A 166 6.76 0.17 -33.59
CA VAL A 166 8.06 -0.16 -34.19
C VAL A 166 8.35 0.86 -35.29
N PRO A 167 9.42 1.67 -35.20
CA PRO A 167 9.82 2.55 -36.30
C PRO A 167 10.34 1.73 -37.48
N ARG A 168 9.93 2.11 -38.69
CA ARG A 168 10.45 1.57 -39.97
C ARG A 168 11.75 2.26 -40.36
#